data_AF-A0A925ERN4-F1
#
_entry.id   AF-A0A925ERN4-F1
#
_cell.length_a   1.000
_cell.length_b   1.000
_cell.length_c   1.000
_cell.angle_alpha   90.00
_cell.angle_beta   90.00
_cell.angle_gamma   90.00
#
_symmetry.space_group_name_H-M   'P 1'
#
loop_
_entity.id
_entity.type
_entity.pdbx_description
1 polymer ?
#
loop_
_entity_poly.entity_id
_entity_poly.type
_entity_poly.pdbx_seq_one_letter_code
_entity_poly.pdbx_strand_id
1 'polypeptide(L)'
;MTKPAPRLRVRPRPTPPKPTSGKRNWVLAALILVGGSLASVAGYHFGQNALADVTAPHSPVTDKRKLLGKSQGLLRETDILGSLTNLPEVADAPDLTQDELLEQQEDIAASDPSVATIKVGARSTDQEVTLIVDTISWQGTNLVLQVTMQNKSYHPTRFSYSPFGGLLVVNDDQGHTLRTFTDGLPTELPDDRELYKGSIQVSANEIPNARSINVSLTDYPERELQLNIKGIPIPLRPR
;
A
#
# COMPACT_ATOMS: atom_id res chain seq x y z
N MET A 1 87.23 3.35 -8.85
CA MET A 1 86.56 4.65 -8.57
C MET A 1 85.07 4.40 -8.45
N THR A 2 84.56 4.34 -7.21
CA THR A 2 83.16 4.00 -6.87
C THR A 2 82.33 5.28 -6.70
N LYS A 3 81.22 5.37 -7.44
CA LYS A 3 80.28 6.51 -7.43
C LYS A 3 79.44 6.47 -6.13
N PRO A 4 79.26 7.58 -5.39
CA PRO A 4 78.39 7.59 -4.21
C PRO A 4 76.91 7.69 -4.60
N ALA A 5 76.07 6.98 -3.84
CA ALA A 5 74.62 6.91 -4.03
C ALA A 5 73.89 8.21 -3.59
N PRO A 6 72.73 8.53 -4.18
CA PRO A 6 72.02 9.79 -3.92
C PRO A 6 71.24 9.74 -2.60
N ARG A 7 71.30 10.83 -1.82
CA ARG A 7 70.52 11.00 -0.58
C ARG A 7 69.11 11.49 -0.88
N LEU A 8 68.11 10.79 -0.36
CA LEU A 8 66.69 11.16 -0.40
C LEU A 8 66.42 12.43 0.43
N ARG A 9 65.87 13.48 -0.21
CA ARG A 9 65.35 14.68 0.46
C ARG A 9 63.95 14.40 1.01
N VAL A 10 63.81 14.38 2.33
CA VAL A 10 62.50 14.33 3.00
C VAL A 10 61.86 15.71 2.95
N ARG A 11 60.65 15.82 2.39
CA ARG A 11 59.87 17.07 2.40
C ARG A 11 59.18 17.26 3.76
N PRO A 12 59.21 18.46 4.37
CA PRO A 12 58.47 18.73 5.60
C PRO A 12 56.96 18.71 5.35
N ARG A 13 56.22 18.15 6.32
CA ARG A 13 54.76 18.00 6.30
C ARG A 13 54.08 19.38 6.50
N PRO A 14 53.03 19.71 5.74
CA PRO A 14 52.28 20.96 5.93
C PRO A 14 51.55 20.96 7.29
N THR A 15 51.53 22.11 7.95
CA THR A 15 50.84 22.30 9.23
C THR A 15 49.31 22.41 9.03
N PRO A 16 48.50 21.90 9.98
CA PRO A 16 47.05 21.94 9.87
C PRO A 16 46.51 23.37 10.04
N PRO A 17 45.41 23.73 9.33
CA PRO A 17 44.80 25.04 9.45
C PRO A 17 44.13 25.24 10.82
N LYS A 18 44.24 26.45 11.37
CA LYS A 18 43.66 26.85 12.65
C LYS A 18 42.13 27.03 12.52
N PRO A 19 41.31 26.51 13.45
CA PRO A 19 39.86 26.66 13.39
C PRO A 19 39.43 28.10 13.70
N THR A 20 38.72 28.73 12.77
CA THR A 20 38.05 30.03 12.96
C THR A 20 36.57 29.81 13.22
N SER A 21 36.15 29.64 14.48
CA SER A 21 34.77 29.19 14.81
C SER A 21 34.06 30.01 15.90
N GLY A 22 34.40 31.29 16.08
CA GLY A 22 33.69 32.14 17.05
C GLY A 22 32.30 32.55 16.56
N LYS A 23 32.23 33.37 15.50
CA LYS A 23 30.99 34.09 15.14
C LYS A 23 29.96 33.24 14.38
N ARG A 24 30.41 32.27 13.57
CA ARG A 24 29.52 31.42 12.75
C ARG A 24 28.70 30.44 13.62
N ASN A 25 29.29 29.93 14.69
CA ASN A 25 28.63 29.00 15.59
C ASN A 25 27.49 29.68 16.38
N TRP A 26 27.67 30.94 16.78
CA TRP A 26 26.63 31.72 17.45
C TRP A 26 25.46 32.06 16.53
N VAL A 27 25.73 32.36 15.25
CA VAL A 27 24.66 32.56 14.24
C VAL A 27 23.88 31.26 14.03
N LEU A 28 24.58 30.13 13.93
CA LEU A 28 23.93 28.82 13.78
C LEU A 28 23.06 28.47 15.00
N ALA A 29 23.57 28.72 16.21
CA ALA A 29 22.83 28.49 17.45
C ALA A 29 21.56 29.35 17.54
N ALA A 30 21.64 30.63 17.16
CA ALA A 30 20.48 31.52 17.14
C ALA A 30 19.41 31.04 16.13
N LEU A 31 19.84 30.55 14.97
CA LEU A 31 18.94 30.08 13.91
C LEU A 31 18.21 28.79 14.31
N ILE A 32 18.89 27.86 14.99
CA ILE A 32 18.27 26.65 15.54
C ILE A 32 17.25 26.99 16.65
N LEU A 33 17.55 27.97 17.50
CA LEU A 33 16.69 28.36 18.63
C LEU A 33 15.39 29.05 18.15
N VAL A 34 15.47 29.87 17.09
CA VAL A 34 14.29 30.49 16.47
C VAL A 34 13.47 29.48 15.67
N GLY A 35 14.11 28.52 14.99
CA GLY A 35 13.39 27.46 14.27
C GLY A 35 12.64 26.50 15.20
N GLY A 36 13.22 26.17 16.35
CA GLY A 36 12.63 25.23 17.31
C GLY A 36 11.37 25.73 18.03
N SER A 37 11.25 27.04 18.26
CA SER A 37 10.11 27.61 19.01
C SER A 37 8.80 27.60 18.23
N LEU A 38 8.85 27.75 16.90
CA LEU A 38 7.67 27.67 16.04
C LEU A 38 7.06 26.26 15.97
N ALA A 39 7.90 25.21 16.05
CA ALA A 39 7.43 23.82 16.03
C ALA A 39 6.64 23.44 17.30
N SER A 40 6.95 24.04 18.45
CA SER A 40 6.31 23.72 19.72
C SER A 40 4.84 24.16 19.79
N VAL A 41 4.48 25.26 19.14
CA VAL A 41 3.11 25.79 19.17
C VAL A 41 2.16 24.95 18.31
N ALA A 42 2.64 24.48 17.15
CA ALA A 42 1.88 23.58 16.28
C ALA A 42 1.63 22.21 16.93
N GLY A 43 2.64 21.66 17.60
CA GLY A 43 2.51 20.38 18.33
C GLY A 43 1.49 20.43 19.46
N TYR A 44 1.40 21.54 20.20
CA TYR A 44 0.43 21.70 21.28
C TYR A 44 -1.03 21.71 20.80
N HIS A 45 -1.31 22.39 19.68
CA HIS A 45 -2.64 22.40 19.08
C HIS A 45 -3.05 21.04 18.52
N PHE A 46 -2.12 20.31 17.90
CA PHE A 46 -2.39 18.97 17.39
C PHE A 46 -2.62 17.96 18.53
N GLY A 47 -1.87 18.06 19.63
CA GLY A 47 -2.03 17.20 20.81
C GLY A 47 -3.37 17.40 21.53
N GLN A 48 -3.86 18.63 21.66
CA GLN A 48 -5.17 18.93 22.25
C GLN A 48 -6.33 18.32 21.43
N ASN A 49 -6.24 18.38 20.10
CA ASN A 49 -7.27 17.81 19.23
C ASN A 49 -7.31 16.27 19.29
N ALA A 50 -6.17 15.62 19.52
CA ALA A 50 -6.10 14.17 19.69
C ALA A 50 -6.74 13.68 21.02
N LEU A 51 -6.79 14.53 22.05
CA LEU A 51 -7.42 14.21 23.33
C LEU A 51 -8.93 14.46 23.35
N ALA A 52 -9.44 15.32 22.46
CA ALA A 52 -10.87 15.61 22.36
C ALA A 52 -11.69 14.43 21.79
N ASP A 53 -11.06 13.50 21.06
CA ASP A 53 -11.72 12.36 20.42
C ASP A 53 -11.81 11.10 21.32
N VAL A 54 -11.25 11.15 22.53
CA VAL A 54 -11.16 9.96 23.43
C VAL A 54 -12.03 10.08 24.69
N THR A 55 -12.70 11.21 24.95
CA THR A 55 -13.58 11.36 26.13
C THR A 55 -15.06 11.44 25.76
N ALA A 56 -15.68 10.27 25.55
CA ALA A 56 -16.81 9.80 26.36
C ALA A 56 -17.57 8.65 25.62
N PRO A 57 -17.59 7.42 26.18
CA PRO A 57 -18.55 6.41 25.76
C PRO A 57 -19.97 6.80 26.22
N HIS A 58 -20.92 6.62 25.31
CA HIS A 58 -22.36 6.81 25.49
C HIS A 58 -22.93 6.13 26.75
N SER A 59 -23.73 6.87 27.52
CA SER A 59 -24.73 6.31 28.44
C SER A 59 -26.15 6.67 27.95
N PRO A 60 -27.04 5.71 27.67
CA PRO A 60 -28.41 6.00 27.25
C PRO A 60 -29.33 6.06 28.46
N VAL A 61 -29.74 7.26 28.90
CA VAL A 61 -30.92 7.44 29.76
C VAL A 61 -31.68 8.70 29.37
N THR A 62 -32.82 8.47 28.73
CA THR A 62 -34.13 9.10 28.96
C THR A 62 -34.17 10.60 29.30
N ASP A 63 -34.59 11.43 28.34
CA ASP A 63 -35.80 12.25 28.54
C ASP A 63 -36.35 12.90 27.24
N LYS A 64 -37.58 12.50 26.93
CA LYS A 64 -38.69 13.22 26.26
C LYS A 64 -38.34 14.31 25.24
N ARG A 65 -38.33 13.95 23.95
CA ARG A 65 -38.72 14.89 22.86
C ARG A 65 -39.67 14.25 21.85
N LYS A 66 -40.80 14.96 21.71
CA LYS A 66 -41.92 14.89 20.76
C LYS A 66 -41.76 13.97 19.53
N LEU A 67 -42.76 13.08 19.41
CA LEU A 67 -43.24 12.47 18.17
C LEU A 67 -43.56 13.55 17.12
N LEU A 68 -42.92 13.47 15.94
CA LEU A 68 -43.54 13.57 14.61
C LEU A 68 -42.43 13.54 13.54
N GLY A 69 -42.38 12.51 12.69
CA GLY A 69 -41.49 12.54 11.53
C GLY A 69 -41.11 11.19 10.96
N LYS A 70 -42.08 10.51 10.35
CA LYS A 70 -41.93 9.75 9.10
C LYS A 70 -40.71 8.82 9.00
N SER A 71 -40.95 7.55 9.33
CA SER A 71 -40.11 6.41 8.98
C SER A 71 -39.75 6.39 7.49
N GLN A 72 -38.50 6.74 7.19
CA GLN A 72 -37.72 6.30 6.03
C GLN A 72 -36.53 5.54 6.62
N GLY A 73 -36.21 4.31 6.29
CA GLY A 73 -36.78 3.33 5.38
C GLY A 73 -35.90 2.12 5.59
N LEU A 74 -36.33 1.20 6.47
CA LEU A 74 -35.77 -0.13 6.53
C LEU A 74 -35.93 -0.76 5.14
N LEU A 75 -34.82 -1.19 4.55
CA LEU A 75 -34.82 -1.93 3.28
C LEU A 75 -35.71 -3.17 3.45
N ARG A 76 -36.70 -3.31 2.57
CA ARG A 76 -37.65 -4.43 2.57
C ARG A 76 -36.98 -5.64 1.94
N GLU A 77 -36.89 -6.75 2.68
CA GLU A 77 -36.38 -8.05 2.18
C GLU A 77 -37.08 -8.55 0.90
N THR A 78 -38.27 -8.02 0.58
CA THR A 78 -39.01 -8.41 -0.62
C THR A 78 -38.47 -7.84 -1.93
N ASP A 79 -37.61 -6.81 -1.91
CA ASP A 79 -36.97 -6.28 -3.14
C ASP A 79 -35.70 -7.05 -3.55
N ILE A 80 -35.14 -7.88 -2.68
CA ILE A 80 -33.99 -8.75 -3.01
C ILE A 80 -34.46 -10.04 -3.71
N LEU A 81 -35.69 -10.49 -3.45
CA LEU A 81 -36.21 -11.75 -4.01
C LEU A 81 -36.88 -11.57 -5.39
N GLY A 82 -37.18 -10.34 -5.81
CA GLY A 82 -37.76 -10.05 -7.13
C GLY A 82 -36.74 -9.97 -8.28
N SER A 83 -35.45 -9.81 -7.96
CA SER A 83 -34.40 -9.58 -8.97
C SER A 83 -33.78 -10.88 -9.53
N LEU A 84 -34.15 -12.05 -9.01
CA LEU A 84 -33.68 -13.36 -9.48
C LEU A 84 -34.65 -14.08 -10.43
N THR A 85 -35.84 -13.52 -10.68
CA THR A 85 -36.89 -14.17 -11.50
C THR A 85 -37.03 -13.57 -12.90
N ASN A 86 -36.20 -12.59 -13.27
CA ASN A 86 -36.20 -12.00 -14.61
C ASN A 86 -34.84 -12.18 -15.29
N LEU A 87 -34.49 -13.44 -15.57
CA LEU A 87 -33.58 -13.73 -16.69
C LEU A 87 -34.41 -13.64 -17.97
N PRO A 88 -34.10 -12.74 -18.91
CA PRO A 88 -34.67 -12.80 -20.24
C PRO A 88 -34.25 -14.11 -20.90
N GLU A 89 -35.27 -14.84 -21.35
CA GLU A 89 -35.20 -15.95 -22.29
C GLU A 89 -34.43 -15.49 -23.54
N VAL A 90 -33.12 -15.75 -23.55
CA VAL A 90 -32.29 -15.65 -24.75
C VAL A 90 -32.48 -16.95 -25.50
N ALA A 91 -33.54 -16.97 -26.32
CA ALA A 91 -33.55 -17.78 -27.53
C ALA A 91 -32.38 -17.34 -28.41
N ASP A 92 -31.73 -18.33 -29.03
CA ASP A 92 -30.60 -18.24 -29.97
C ASP A 92 -29.19 -18.32 -29.36
N ALA A 93 -28.83 -19.52 -28.90
CA ALA A 93 -27.44 -19.99 -28.89
C ALA A 93 -27.27 -21.12 -29.93
N PRO A 94 -26.21 -21.10 -30.76
CA PRO A 94 -25.80 -22.28 -31.50
C PRO A 94 -25.22 -23.32 -30.54
N ASP A 95 -25.59 -24.56 -30.81
CA ASP A 95 -25.26 -25.80 -30.12
C ASP A 95 -23.77 -25.91 -29.73
N LEU A 96 -23.48 -25.88 -28.43
CA LEU A 96 -22.17 -26.22 -27.86
C LEU A 96 -22.38 -27.23 -26.73
N THR A 97 -21.75 -28.38 -26.89
CA THR A 97 -21.96 -29.63 -26.15
C THR A 97 -21.50 -29.56 -24.68
N GLN A 98 -22.23 -30.28 -23.82
CA GLN A 98 -22.07 -30.38 -22.36
C GLN A 98 -20.65 -30.73 -21.85
N ASP A 99 -19.78 -31.25 -22.70
CA ASP A 99 -18.44 -31.69 -22.33
C ASP A 99 -17.46 -30.52 -22.10
N GLU A 100 -17.61 -29.37 -22.77
CA GLU A 100 -16.74 -28.19 -22.54
C GLU A 100 -17.08 -27.43 -21.24
N LEU A 101 -18.28 -27.61 -20.69
CA LEU A 101 -18.67 -27.01 -19.40
C LEU A 101 -18.15 -27.80 -18.20
N LEU A 102 -17.85 -29.08 -18.37
CA LEU A 102 -17.31 -29.94 -17.31
C LEU A 102 -15.81 -29.69 -17.08
N GLU A 103 -15.03 -29.42 -18.13
CA GLU A 103 -13.60 -29.09 -18.00
C GLU A 103 -13.36 -27.68 -17.40
N GLN A 104 -14.30 -26.74 -17.57
CA GLN A 104 -14.20 -25.41 -16.93
C GLN A 104 -14.66 -25.40 -15.46
N GLN A 105 -15.26 -26.50 -14.98
CA GLN A 105 -15.79 -26.62 -13.62
C GLN A 105 -14.89 -27.44 -12.68
N GLU A 106 -13.95 -28.24 -13.21
CA GLU A 106 -12.93 -28.92 -12.40
C GLU A 106 -11.82 -27.96 -11.89
N ASP A 107 -11.53 -26.87 -12.60
CA ASP A 107 -10.56 -25.84 -12.15
C ASP A 107 -11.10 -24.96 -11.00
N ILE A 108 -12.40 -25.02 -10.70
CA ILE A 108 -13.05 -24.25 -9.62
C ILE A 108 -13.24 -25.12 -8.36
N ALA A 109 -13.18 -26.45 -8.50
CA ALA A 109 -13.47 -27.42 -7.44
C ALA A 109 -12.26 -27.85 -6.60
N ALA A 110 -11.08 -27.25 -6.82
CA ALA A 110 -9.90 -27.40 -5.96
C ALA A 110 -9.69 -26.20 -5.01
N SER A 111 -10.69 -25.33 -4.83
CA SER A 111 -10.62 -24.25 -3.85
C SER A 111 -11.09 -24.74 -2.49
N ASP A 112 -10.14 -25.01 -1.61
CA ASP A 112 -10.35 -25.31 -0.20
C ASP A 112 -11.29 -24.25 0.44
N PRO A 113 -12.45 -24.62 1.00
CA PRO A 113 -13.40 -23.69 1.62
C PRO A 113 -12.86 -22.98 2.87
N SER A 114 -11.60 -23.23 3.26
CA SER A 114 -10.89 -22.54 4.33
C SER A 114 -10.41 -21.12 3.98
N VAL A 115 -10.41 -20.70 2.72
CA VAL A 115 -9.75 -19.45 2.28
C VAL A 115 -10.77 -18.36 1.94
N ALA A 116 -11.00 -17.43 2.86
CA ALA A 116 -11.81 -16.23 2.59
C ALA A 116 -11.12 -15.39 1.50
N THR A 117 -11.61 -15.48 0.26
CA THR A 117 -11.05 -14.83 -0.94
C THR A 117 -12.03 -13.81 -1.51
N ILE A 118 -11.53 -12.62 -1.83
CA ILE A 118 -12.27 -11.54 -2.47
C ILE A 118 -11.60 -11.20 -3.81
N LYS A 119 -12.39 -11.13 -4.88
CA LYS A 119 -11.95 -10.54 -6.16
C LYS A 119 -12.05 -9.02 -6.04
N VAL A 120 -10.94 -8.33 -6.27
CA VAL A 120 -10.84 -6.87 -6.09
C VAL A 120 -10.89 -6.16 -7.44
N GLY A 121 -10.01 -6.55 -8.37
CA GLY A 121 -9.89 -5.91 -9.69
C GLY A 121 -9.51 -4.43 -9.63
N ALA A 122 -8.90 -3.97 -8.52
CA ALA A 122 -8.48 -2.58 -8.37
C ALA A 122 -7.20 -2.34 -9.19
N ARG A 123 -7.13 -1.22 -9.91
CA ARG A 123 -6.01 -0.92 -10.80
C ARG A 123 -5.50 0.50 -10.62
N SER A 124 -4.22 0.68 -10.88
CA SER A 124 -3.56 1.97 -11.00
C SER A 124 -2.67 1.96 -12.23
N THR A 125 -2.65 3.07 -12.97
CA THR A 125 -1.83 3.22 -14.18
C THR A 125 -1.12 4.56 -14.11
N ASP A 126 0.18 4.55 -14.36
CA ASP A 126 1.02 5.74 -14.48
C ASP A 126 2.11 5.48 -15.51
N GLN A 127 2.41 6.48 -16.34
CA GLN A 127 3.35 6.40 -17.46
C GLN A 127 3.24 5.10 -18.30
N GLU A 128 2.01 4.68 -18.63
CA GLU A 128 1.72 3.42 -19.35
C GLU A 128 2.13 2.12 -18.62
N VAL A 129 2.56 2.20 -17.37
CA VAL A 129 2.73 1.05 -16.48
C VAL A 129 1.47 0.88 -15.64
N THR A 130 0.96 -0.33 -15.58
CA THR A 130 -0.27 -0.67 -14.85
C THR A 130 0.02 -1.71 -13.78
N LEU A 131 -0.52 -1.48 -12.58
CA LEU A 131 -0.60 -2.45 -11.48
C LEU A 131 -2.07 -2.76 -11.23
N ILE A 132 -2.39 -4.04 -11.12
CA ILE A 132 -3.72 -4.57 -10.85
C ILE A 132 -3.63 -5.46 -9.61
N VAL A 133 -4.55 -5.28 -8.66
CA VAL A 133 -4.77 -6.19 -7.54
C VAL A 133 -5.96 -7.07 -7.93
N ASP A 134 -5.68 -8.30 -8.30
CA ASP A 134 -6.68 -9.25 -8.82
C ASP A 134 -7.55 -9.79 -7.69
N THR A 135 -6.90 -10.38 -6.69
CA THR A 135 -7.57 -11.03 -5.56
C THR A 135 -6.85 -10.74 -4.26
N ILE A 136 -7.60 -10.78 -3.16
CA ILE A 136 -7.07 -10.72 -1.80
C ILE A 136 -7.64 -11.88 -0.98
N SER A 137 -6.79 -12.58 -0.23
CA SER A 137 -7.18 -13.80 0.49
C SER A 137 -6.36 -14.00 1.77
N TRP A 138 -6.94 -14.67 2.76
CA TRP A 138 -6.18 -15.14 3.93
C TRP A 138 -5.56 -16.51 3.64
N GLN A 139 -4.24 -16.60 3.68
CA GLN A 139 -3.50 -17.87 3.59
C GLN A 139 -2.79 -18.11 4.93
N GLY A 140 -3.36 -18.98 5.76
CA GLY A 140 -2.91 -19.19 7.13
C GLY A 140 -2.96 -17.90 7.95
N THR A 141 -1.80 -17.42 8.42
CA THR A 141 -1.67 -16.18 9.19
C THR A 141 -1.31 -14.96 8.34
N ASN A 142 -1.31 -15.07 7.01
CA ASN A 142 -0.92 -13.99 6.12
C ASN A 142 -2.08 -13.57 5.24
N LEU A 143 -2.21 -12.27 5.02
CA LEU A 143 -3.08 -11.70 4.00
C LEU A 143 -2.27 -11.64 2.70
N VAL A 144 -2.74 -12.33 1.66
CA VAL A 144 -2.06 -12.44 0.38
C VAL A 144 -2.86 -11.73 -0.69
N LEU A 145 -2.22 -10.75 -1.33
CA LEU A 145 -2.72 -10.03 -2.49
C LEU A 145 -2.07 -10.64 -3.72
N GLN A 146 -2.87 -11.13 -4.66
CA GLN A 146 -2.39 -11.46 -5.99
C GLN A 146 -2.43 -10.22 -6.86
N VAL A 147 -1.32 -9.92 -7.51
CA VAL A 147 -1.18 -8.71 -8.31
C VAL A 147 -0.61 -9.03 -9.69
N THR A 148 -1.03 -8.24 -10.66
CA THR A 148 -0.57 -8.31 -12.05
C THR A 148 0.01 -6.95 -12.44
N MET A 149 1.17 -6.95 -13.07
CA MET A 149 1.84 -5.77 -13.60
C MET A 149 1.98 -5.87 -15.12
N GLN A 150 1.89 -4.72 -15.80
CA GLN A 150 2.09 -4.62 -17.24
C GLN A 150 2.76 -3.29 -17.56
N ASN A 151 3.79 -3.30 -18.39
CA ASN A 151 4.42 -2.10 -18.90
C ASN A 151 4.12 -1.95 -20.40
N LYS A 152 3.33 -0.93 -20.74
CA LYS A 152 3.00 -0.58 -22.14
C LYS A 152 3.81 0.59 -22.66
N SER A 153 4.75 1.11 -21.87
CA SER A 153 5.62 2.20 -22.27
C SER A 153 6.66 1.74 -23.32
N TYR A 154 7.61 2.62 -23.65
CA TYR A 154 8.71 2.34 -24.57
C TYR A 154 10.05 2.13 -23.86
N HIS A 155 10.03 2.06 -22.52
CA HIS A 155 11.22 1.94 -21.71
C HIS A 155 10.99 0.92 -20.57
N PRO A 156 11.99 0.09 -20.24
CA PRO A 156 11.90 -0.77 -19.07
C PRO A 156 11.82 0.07 -17.79
N THR A 157 10.99 -0.35 -16.85
CA THR A 157 10.82 0.32 -15.56
C THR A 157 11.31 -0.56 -14.44
N ARG A 158 12.07 -0.01 -13.50
CA ARG A 158 12.62 -0.77 -12.37
C ARG A 158 11.86 -0.47 -11.10
N PHE A 159 11.68 -1.51 -10.29
CA PHE A 159 10.98 -1.46 -9.01
C PHE A 159 11.85 -2.06 -7.91
N SER A 160 11.65 -1.55 -6.70
CA SER A 160 12.21 -2.16 -5.49
C SER A 160 11.08 -2.42 -4.52
N TYR A 161 10.90 -3.69 -4.20
CA TYR A 161 9.86 -4.16 -3.29
C TYR A 161 10.33 -4.24 -1.83
N SER A 162 11.55 -3.76 -1.56
CA SER A 162 12.09 -3.74 -0.21
C SER A 162 11.23 -2.82 0.68
N PRO A 163 10.80 -3.29 1.86
CA PRO A 163 10.15 -2.42 2.84
C PRO A 163 11.10 -1.31 3.32
N PHE A 164 12.41 -1.56 3.24
CA PHE A 164 13.44 -0.57 3.51
C PHE A 164 13.63 0.32 2.27
N GLY A 165 13.15 1.56 2.33
CA GLY A 165 13.31 2.55 1.25
C GLY A 165 12.01 3.24 0.80
N GLY A 166 10.85 2.75 1.27
CA GLY A 166 9.54 3.37 1.02
C GLY A 166 9.11 3.34 -0.45
N LEU A 167 9.56 2.33 -1.20
CA LEU A 167 9.26 2.18 -2.63
C LEU A 167 8.03 1.31 -2.85
N LEU A 168 7.88 0.24 -2.04
CA LEU A 168 6.59 -0.41 -1.81
C LEU A 168 6.10 -0.04 -0.41
N VAL A 169 4.94 0.61 -0.36
CA VAL A 169 4.29 1.01 0.89
C VAL A 169 2.88 0.47 0.89
N VAL A 170 2.56 -0.34 1.90
CA VAL A 170 1.19 -0.78 2.15
C VAL A 170 0.75 -0.19 3.47
N ASN A 171 -0.35 0.57 3.46
CA ASN A 171 -0.89 1.21 4.65
C ASN A 171 -2.27 0.66 4.96
N ASP A 172 -2.62 0.57 6.24
CA ASP A 172 -4.00 0.33 6.64
C ASP A 172 -4.89 1.58 6.45
N ASP A 173 -6.16 1.45 6.83
CA ASP A 173 -7.15 2.54 6.86
C ASP A 173 -6.88 3.60 7.94
N GLN A 174 -5.97 3.31 8.87
CA GLN A 174 -5.53 4.21 9.95
C GLN A 174 -4.23 4.95 9.60
N GLY A 175 -3.60 4.62 8.48
CA GLY A 175 -2.35 5.21 8.02
C GLY A 175 -1.08 4.53 8.57
N HIS A 176 -1.19 3.39 9.25
CA HIS A 176 -0.04 2.61 9.68
C HIS A 176 0.55 1.84 8.50
N THR A 177 1.87 1.94 8.33
CA THR A 177 2.59 1.15 7.34
C THR A 177 2.76 -0.28 7.81
N LEU A 178 2.30 -1.20 6.97
CA LEU A 178 2.35 -2.64 7.14
C LEU A 178 3.64 -3.18 6.50
N ARG A 179 4.26 -4.17 7.14
CA ARG A 179 5.39 -4.87 6.53
C ARG A 179 4.86 -5.84 5.51
N THR A 180 5.56 -5.87 4.39
CA THR A 180 5.18 -6.66 3.25
C THR A 180 6.31 -7.56 2.83
N PHE A 181 5.95 -8.68 2.24
CA PHE A 181 6.85 -9.55 1.51
C PHE A 181 6.28 -9.77 0.11
N THR A 182 7.11 -9.61 -0.91
CA THR A 182 6.69 -9.82 -2.30
C THR A 182 7.33 -11.07 -2.86
N ASP A 183 6.58 -11.81 -3.67
CA ASP A 183 7.07 -12.99 -4.37
C ASP A 183 6.62 -12.99 -5.83
N GLY A 184 7.48 -13.47 -6.74
CA GLY A 184 7.20 -13.57 -8.17
C GLY A 184 7.21 -12.28 -8.99
N LEU A 185 7.30 -11.09 -8.37
CA LEU A 185 7.34 -9.82 -9.11
C LEU A 185 8.73 -9.49 -9.63
N PRO A 186 8.87 -9.09 -10.92
CA PRO A 186 10.17 -8.77 -11.51
C PRO A 186 10.68 -7.42 -11.00
N THR A 187 11.97 -7.34 -10.66
CA THR A 187 12.61 -6.07 -10.25
C THR A 187 12.77 -5.08 -11.40
N GLU A 188 12.74 -5.57 -12.65
CA GLU A 188 12.75 -4.78 -13.87
C GLU A 188 11.62 -5.28 -14.75
N LEU A 189 10.68 -4.40 -15.05
CA LEU A 189 9.51 -4.67 -15.85
C LEU A 189 9.79 -4.22 -17.29
N PRO A 190 10.04 -5.16 -18.23
CA PRO A 190 10.37 -4.84 -19.62
C PRO A 190 9.17 -4.20 -20.34
N ASP A 191 9.44 -3.50 -21.44
CA ASP A 191 8.46 -2.81 -22.29
C ASP A 191 7.78 -3.71 -23.33
N ASP A 192 7.71 -5.01 -23.06
CA ASP A 192 7.19 -6.06 -23.95
C ASP A 192 5.65 -6.16 -23.97
N ARG A 193 4.97 -5.41 -23.08
CA ARG A 193 3.52 -5.45 -22.87
C ARG A 193 3.01 -6.79 -22.33
N GLU A 194 3.89 -7.65 -21.80
CA GLU A 194 3.50 -8.90 -21.16
C GLU A 194 2.91 -8.66 -19.76
N LEU A 195 2.17 -9.67 -19.28
CA LEU A 195 1.56 -9.65 -17.95
C LEU A 195 2.42 -10.40 -16.97
N TYR A 196 2.94 -9.69 -15.98
CA TYR A 196 3.77 -10.23 -14.92
C TYR A 196 2.95 -10.40 -13.65
N LYS A 197 2.81 -11.64 -13.17
CA LYS A 197 2.03 -11.95 -11.97
C LYS A 197 2.94 -12.17 -10.77
N GLY A 198 2.49 -11.74 -9.61
CA GLY A 198 3.15 -12.04 -8.35
C GLY A 198 2.22 -11.80 -7.17
N SER A 199 2.77 -11.88 -5.96
CA SER A 199 2.01 -11.74 -4.73
C SER A 199 2.65 -10.75 -3.77
N ILE A 200 1.81 -10.07 -2.98
CA ILE A 200 2.22 -9.22 -1.86
C ILE A 200 1.56 -9.81 -0.61
N GLN A 201 2.38 -10.18 0.36
CA GLN A 201 1.96 -10.81 1.61
C GLN A 201 2.12 -9.84 2.77
N VAL A 202 1.13 -9.77 3.65
CA VAL A 202 1.13 -8.97 4.88
C VAL A 202 0.82 -9.89 6.05
N SER A 203 1.55 -9.75 7.16
CA SER A 203 1.30 -10.58 8.34
C SER A 203 0.03 -10.16 9.07
N ALA A 204 -0.79 -11.12 9.52
CA ALA A 204 -1.99 -10.88 10.31
C ALA A 204 -1.75 -10.01 11.55
N ASN A 205 -0.57 -10.12 12.17
CA ASN A 205 -0.21 -9.39 13.38
C ASN A 205 -0.13 -7.87 13.16
N GLU A 206 0.06 -7.45 11.91
CA GLU A 206 0.16 -6.05 11.53
C GLU A 206 -1.19 -5.45 11.17
N ILE A 207 -2.21 -6.31 11.04
CA ILE A 207 -3.57 -5.95 10.67
C ILE A 207 -4.50 -6.31 11.83
N PRO A 208 -4.45 -5.59 12.97
CA PRO A 208 -5.26 -5.95 14.13
C PRO A 208 -6.75 -5.71 13.88
N ASN A 209 -7.12 -4.57 13.26
CA ASN A 209 -8.53 -4.17 13.05
C ASN A 209 -8.78 -3.38 11.75
N ALA A 210 -7.86 -3.42 10.78
CA ALA A 210 -8.02 -2.67 9.55
C ALA A 210 -9.14 -3.25 8.69
N ARG A 211 -9.93 -2.38 8.05
CA ARG A 211 -11.02 -2.80 7.13
C ARG A 211 -10.58 -2.78 5.68
N SER A 212 -9.61 -1.92 5.37
CA SER A 212 -9.06 -1.78 4.03
C SER A 212 -7.58 -1.46 4.09
N ILE A 213 -6.88 -1.73 3.00
CA ILE A 213 -5.49 -1.36 2.80
C ILE A 213 -5.31 -0.51 1.55
N ASN A 214 -4.22 0.24 1.53
CA ASN A 214 -3.77 1.05 0.41
C ASN A 214 -2.39 0.54 -0.01
N VAL A 215 -2.16 0.40 -1.30
CA VAL A 215 -0.88 -0.03 -1.88
C VAL A 215 -0.32 1.12 -2.71
N SER A 216 0.92 1.49 -2.43
CA SER A 216 1.69 2.47 -3.19
C SER A 216 2.99 1.83 -3.64
N LEU A 217 3.27 1.90 -4.95
CA LEU A 217 4.49 1.41 -5.55
C LEU A 217 5.11 2.52 -6.39
N THR A 218 6.35 2.86 -6.07
CA THR A 218 7.16 3.86 -6.77
C THR A 218 8.30 3.18 -7.51
N ASP A 219 8.63 3.66 -8.70
CA ASP A 219 9.79 3.19 -9.45
C ASP A 219 11.13 3.58 -8.77
N TYR A 220 12.20 2.93 -9.21
CA TYR A 220 13.55 3.15 -8.69
C TYR A 220 14.59 3.05 -9.82
N PRO A 221 15.59 3.94 -9.90
CA PRO A 221 15.94 4.97 -8.91
C PRO A 221 15.27 6.34 -9.10
N GLU A 222 14.62 6.58 -10.24
CA GLU A 222 14.18 7.93 -10.65
C GLU A 222 12.99 8.46 -9.82
N ARG A 223 12.09 7.57 -9.36
CA ARG A 223 10.93 7.91 -8.49
C ARG A 223 9.92 8.86 -9.14
N GLU A 224 9.79 8.79 -10.45
CA GLU A 224 8.86 9.61 -11.24
C GLU A 224 7.50 8.94 -11.44
N LEU A 225 7.45 7.61 -11.39
CA LEU A 225 6.27 6.79 -11.62
C LEU A 225 5.71 6.30 -10.28
N GLN A 226 4.43 6.55 -10.04
CA GLN A 226 3.76 6.21 -8.78
C GLN A 226 2.41 5.53 -9.01
N LEU A 227 2.37 4.24 -8.73
CA LEU A 227 1.16 3.43 -8.78
C LEU A 227 0.51 3.41 -7.40
N ASN A 228 -0.70 3.96 -7.31
CA ASN A 228 -1.44 4.10 -6.07
C ASN A 228 -2.81 3.44 -6.19
N ILE A 229 -3.07 2.44 -5.35
CA ILE A 229 -4.34 1.74 -5.22
C ILE A 229 -4.84 1.95 -3.79
N LYS A 230 -6.06 2.45 -3.64
CA LYS A 230 -6.64 2.79 -2.33
C LYS A 230 -7.89 1.97 -2.03
N GLY A 231 -8.15 1.75 -0.75
CA GLY A 231 -9.40 1.17 -0.27
C GLY A 231 -9.63 -0.29 -0.66
N ILE A 232 -8.57 -1.09 -0.76
CA ILE A 232 -8.69 -2.52 -1.02
C ILE A 232 -9.31 -3.19 0.22
N PRO A 233 -10.51 -3.79 0.12
CA PRO A 233 -11.18 -4.37 1.29
C PRO A 233 -10.45 -5.61 1.79
N ILE A 234 -10.37 -5.78 3.11
CA ILE A 234 -9.78 -6.96 3.73
C ILE A 234 -10.89 -8.00 3.99
N PRO A 235 -10.72 -9.27 3.56
CA PRO A 235 -11.66 -10.33 3.89
C PRO A 235 -11.72 -10.57 5.40
N LEU A 236 -12.86 -11.09 5.88
CA LEU A 236 -12.97 -11.52 7.26
C LEU A 236 -11.93 -12.61 7.54
N ARG A 237 -11.19 -12.46 8.65
CA ARG A 237 -10.18 -13.44 9.05
C ARG A 237 -10.87 -14.77 9.41
N PRO A 238 -10.44 -15.90 8.82
CA PRO A 238 -10.94 -17.22 9.24
C PRO A 238 -10.59 -17.43 10.72
N ARG A 239 -11.54 -17.98 11.48
CA ARG A 239 -11.41 -18.23 12.92
C ARG A 239 -10.66 -19.52 13.21
#